data_AF-A0A7V5HZ78-F1
#
_entry.id   AF-A0A7V5HZ78-F1
#
_cell.length_a   1.000
_cell.length_b   1.000
_cell.length_c   1.000
_cell.angle_alpha   90.00
_cell.angle_beta   90.00
_cell.angle_gamma   90.00
#
_symmetry.space_group_name_H-M   'P 1'
#
loop_
_entity.id
_entity.type
_entity.pdbx_description
1 polymer ?
#
loop_
_entity_poly.entity_id
_entity_poly.type
_entity_poly.pdbx_seq_one_letter_code
_entity_poly.pdbx_strand_id
1 'polypeptide(L)'
;MMGYKVFINGEFVEEKNAKFFIDDVGFLFGYGIFETMRSFKGYIYRLEDHVERLLDSASFFNIPFSLSKEEICKQVYKTLNLNLLKDAYIKIILSGGLYSGKLGSPLKGRSLFIIRVLPLESFSDRVYTEGVKATFSSIRRSPFSPVVKHKTLNFMENLFARKEAESKGFQEAIFLNTEGNLCEGSITNLFIVKKKKVITPSLSSGILPGITRKAVIEICARLSLVCEEKSVKPEELFKADEAFLTNSLRGILPLIEVDFKKIGEGKPGEVTQLLMKEYEKEILSKANFPRFL
;
A
#
# COMPACT_ATOMS: atom_id res chain seq x y z
N MET A 1 -13.16 23.35 -17.56
CA MET A 1 -12.50 22.94 -16.30
C MET A 1 -11.01 22.79 -16.57
N MET A 2 -10.15 23.45 -15.79
CA MET A 2 -8.70 23.20 -15.85
C MET A 2 -8.44 21.75 -15.39
N GLY A 3 -7.66 20.99 -16.16
CA GLY A 3 -7.30 19.61 -15.78
C GLY A 3 -6.31 19.57 -14.62
N TYR A 4 -6.20 18.41 -13.96
CA TYR A 4 -5.26 18.23 -12.86
C TYR A 4 -3.81 18.44 -13.32
N LYS A 5 -2.99 19.04 -12.47
CA LYS A 5 -1.54 19.20 -12.66
C LYS A 5 -0.80 17.97 -12.14
N VAL A 6 0.12 17.47 -12.95
CA VAL A 6 1.00 16.32 -12.64
C VAL A 6 2.43 16.82 -12.65
N PHE A 7 3.22 16.41 -11.66
CA PHE A 7 4.66 16.68 -11.65
C PHE A 7 5.39 15.57 -12.40
N ILE A 8 6.22 15.92 -13.39
CA ILE A 8 7.02 14.98 -14.17
C ILE A 8 8.43 15.55 -14.31
N ASN A 9 9.44 14.84 -13.80
CA ASN A 9 10.87 15.17 -13.97
C ASN A 9 11.25 16.66 -13.74
N GLY A 10 10.62 17.33 -12.76
CA GLY A 10 10.92 18.74 -12.45
C GLY A 10 9.85 19.74 -12.89
N GLU A 11 8.93 19.35 -13.76
CA GLU A 11 7.95 20.24 -14.37
C GLU A 11 6.51 19.89 -13.99
N PHE A 12 5.65 20.90 -13.92
CA PHE A 12 4.20 20.72 -13.74
C PHE A 12 3.49 20.82 -15.09
N VAL A 13 2.85 19.74 -15.51
CA VAL A 13 2.09 19.66 -16.76
C VAL A 13 0.62 19.40 -16.48
N GLU A 14 -0.27 19.76 -17.41
CA GLU A 14 -1.65 19.27 -17.35
C GLU A 14 -1.68 17.77 -17.63
N GLU A 15 -2.52 17.02 -16.91
CA GLU A 15 -2.58 15.56 -16.99
C GLU A 15 -2.77 15.05 -18.43
N LYS A 16 -3.65 15.67 -19.22
CA LYS A 16 -3.86 15.31 -20.63
C LYS A 16 -2.61 15.49 -21.52
N ASN A 17 -1.66 16.30 -21.07
CA ASN A 17 -0.40 16.58 -21.74
C ASN A 17 0.78 15.80 -21.14
N ALA A 18 0.54 15.00 -20.09
CA ALA A 18 1.56 14.14 -19.50
C ALA A 18 2.01 13.10 -20.52
N LYS A 19 3.30 13.11 -20.85
CA LYS A 19 3.91 12.20 -21.82
C LYS A 19 5.20 11.63 -21.23
N PHE A 20 5.51 10.40 -21.62
CA PHE A 20 6.78 9.75 -21.36
C PHE A 20 7.20 8.96 -22.60
N PHE A 21 8.47 8.58 -22.67
CA PHE A 21 8.99 7.81 -23.80
C PHE A 21 8.54 6.36 -23.73
N ILE A 22 8.10 5.81 -24.86
CA ILE A 22 7.67 4.40 -24.95
C ILE A 22 8.79 3.41 -24.61
N ASP A 23 10.04 3.82 -24.76
CA ASP A 23 11.23 3.02 -24.44
C ASP A 23 11.60 3.02 -22.95
N ASP A 24 10.75 3.60 -22.09
CA ASP A 24 10.94 3.53 -20.65
C ASP A 24 10.84 2.08 -20.16
N VAL A 25 11.86 1.59 -19.46
CA VAL A 25 11.96 0.21 -18.97
C VAL A 25 10.91 -0.13 -17.92
N GLY A 26 10.34 0.86 -17.25
CA GLY A 26 9.18 0.69 -16.37
C GLY A 26 7.93 0.31 -17.16
N PHE A 27 7.76 0.85 -18.37
CA PHE A 27 6.69 0.48 -19.29
C PHE A 27 6.98 -0.85 -20.01
N LEU A 28 8.19 -1.01 -20.54
CA LEU A 28 8.55 -2.20 -21.32
C LEU A 28 8.64 -3.48 -20.48
N PHE A 29 9.18 -3.38 -19.26
CA PHE A 29 9.58 -4.56 -18.46
C PHE A 29 9.09 -4.52 -17.01
N GLY A 30 8.32 -3.50 -16.61
CA GLY A 30 7.95 -3.32 -15.20
C GLY A 30 9.12 -2.94 -14.30
N TYR A 31 10.27 -2.52 -14.86
CA TYR A 31 11.43 -2.13 -14.08
C TYR A 31 11.26 -0.70 -13.52
N GLY A 32 10.55 -0.64 -12.41
CA GLY A 32 10.26 0.58 -11.67
C GLY A 32 9.51 0.29 -10.37
N ILE A 33 9.30 1.36 -9.60
CA ILE A 33 8.66 1.33 -8.30
C ILE A 33 7.59 2.43 -8.19
N PHE A 34 6.69 2.30 -7.23
CA PHE A 34 5.66 3.29 -6.99
C PHE A 34 5.29 3.39 -5.51
N GLU A 35 4.71 4.52 -5.14
CA GLU A 35 4.07 4.71 -3.83
C GLU A 35 2.61 5.09 -3.97
N THR A 36 1.85 4.82 -2.91
CA THR A 36 0.43 5.21 -2.83
C THR A 36 0.11 5.69 -1.44
N MET A 37 -0.39 6.92 -1.37
CA MET A 37 -0.61 7.66 -0.14
C MET A 37 -1.99 8.32 -0.18
N ARG A 38 -2.45 8.75 1.00
CA ARG A 38 -3.70 9.48 1.16
C ARG A 38 -3.45 10.78 1.91
N SER A 39 -4.07 11.86 1.45
CA SER A 39 -4.20 13.07 2.25
C SER A 39 -5.54 13.10 3.00
N PHE A 40 -5.53 13.71 4.17
CA PHE A 40 -6.66 13.93 5.05
C PHE A 40 -6.70 15.41 5.40
N LYS A 41 -7.72 16.15 4.96
CA LYS A 41 -7.81 17.61 5.19
C LYS A 41 -6.53 18.38 4.81
N GLY A 42 -5.82 17.95 3.76
CA GLY A 42 -4.57 18.55 3.28
C GLY A 42 -3.29 17.99 3.92
N TYR A 43 -3.39 17.16 4.97
CA TYR A 43 -2.24 16.50 5.59
C TYR A 43 -2.01 15.11 4.99
N ILE A 44 -0.78 14.82 4.56
CA ILE A 44 -0.43 13.53 3.96
C ILE A 44 0.09 12.60 5.06
N TYR A 45 -0.70 11.57 5.40
CA TYR A 45 -0.36 10.67 6.49
C TYR A 45 0.89 9.86 6.18
N ARG A 46 1.89 9.94 7.05
CA ARG A 46 3.18 9.22 6.97
C ARG A 46 3.93 9.42 5.64
N LEU A 47 3.87 10.62 5.06
CA LEU A 47 4.58 10.97 3.82
C LEU A 47 6.07 10.58 3.87
N GLU A 48 6.75 10.92 4.97
CA GLU A 48 8.18 10.64 5.14
C GLU A 48 8.49 9.13 5.09
N ASP A 49 7.67 8.28 5.74
CA ASP A 49 7.86 6.82 5.69
C ASP A 49 7.63 6.26 4.27
N HIS A 50 6.66 6.82 3.54
CA HIS A 50 6.41 6.44 2.14
C HIS A 50 7.60 6.80 1.24
N VAL A 51 8.12 8.02 1.35
CA VAL A 51 9.26 8.48 0.56
C VAL A 51 10.53 7.69 0.90
N GLU A 52 10.73 7.37 2.18
CA GLU A 52 11.85 6.54 2.62
C GLU A 52 11.78 5.14 1.99
N ARG A 53 10.62 4.47 2.03
CA ARG A 53 10.45 3.17 1.37
C ARG A 53 10.64 3.23 -0.15
N LEU A 54 10.27 4.34 -0.79
CA LEU A 54 10.53 4.56 -2.21
C LEU A 54 12.04 4.61 -2.48
N LEU A 55 12.79 5.41 -1.69
CA LEU A 55 14.24 5.55 -1.82
C LEU A 55 14.98 4.25 -1.51
N ASP A 56 14.57 3.52 -0.48
CA ASP A 56 15.12 2.20 -0.14
C ASP A 56 14.91 1.22 -1.30
N SER A 57 13.73 1.22 -1.89
CA SER A 57 13.43 0.37 -3.05
C SER A 57 14.24 0.80 -4.28
N ALA A 58 14.42 2.10 -4.51
CA ALA A 58 15.24 2.59 -5.61
C ALA A 58 16.71 2.16 -5.44
N SER A 59 17.24 2.27 -4.22
CA SER A 59 18.58 1.81 -3.86
C SER A 59 18.73 0.30 -4.06
N PHE A 60 17.80 -0.49 -3.51
CA PHE A 60 17.82 -1.95 -3.61
C PHE A 60 17.86 -2.45 -5.06
N PHE A 61 17.07 -1.83 -5.93
CA PHE A 61 17.02 -2.21 -7.35
C PHE A 61 18.03 -1.50 -8.24
N ASN A 62 18.89 -0.63 -7.70
CA ASN A 62 19.82 0.20 -8.47
C ASN A 62 19.11 1.11 -9.51
N ILE A 63 17.96 1.67 -9.15
CA ILE A 63 17.27 2.68 -9.95
C ILE A 63 17.93 4.04 -9.71
N PRO A 64 18.52 4.69 -10.74
CA PRO A 64 19.21 5.96 -10.57
C PRO A 64 18.22 7.07 -10.24
N PHE A 65 18.40 7.72 -9.08
CA PHE A 65 17.54 8.83 -8.67
C PHE A 65 18.29 9.81 -7.77
N SER A 66 18.02 11.10 -7.94
CA SER A 66 18.85 12.17 -7.38
C SER A 66 18.12 13.14 -6.45
N LEU A 67 16.79 13.05 -6.33
CA LEU A 67 16.07 13.92 -5.39
C LEU A 67 16.21 13.37 -3.97
N SER A 68 16.48 14.28 -3.04
CA SER A 68 16.46 14.01 -1.59
C SER A 68 15.05 13.73 -1.08
N LYS A 69 14.95 13.12 0.11
CA LYS A 69 13.68 12.87 0.79
C LYS A 69 12.89 14.17 0.98
N GLU A 70 13.56 15.25 1.37
CA GLU A 70 12.99 16.57 1.59
C GLU A 70 12.43 17.17 0.30
N GLU A 71 13.18 17.08 -0.80
CA GLU A 71 12.73 17.56 -2.11
C GLU A 71 11.51 16.81 -2.61
N ILE A 72 11.49 15.48 -2.47
CA ILE A 72 10.33 14.66 -2.85
C ILE A 72 9.11 15.08 -2.03
N CYS A 73 9.24 15.15 -0.70
CA CYS A 73 8.16 15.58 0.19
C CYS A 73 7.60 16.96 -0.22
N LYS A 74 8.50 17.91 -0.53
CA LYS A 74 8.13 19.26 -0.99
C LYS A 74 7.36 19.20 -2.32
N GLN A 75 7.81 18.42 -3.30
CA GLN A 75 7.11 18.30 -4.59
C GLN A 75 5.76 17.60 -4.45
N VAL A 76 5.63 16.65 -3.52
CA VAL A 76 4.33 16.02 -3.23
C VAL A 76 3.32 17.04 -2.70
N TYR A 77 3.69 17.82 -1.68
CA TYR A 77 2.81 18.87 -1.15
C TYR A 77 2.51 19.96 -2.19
N LYS A 78 3.50 20.35 -3.00
CA LYS A 78 3.30 21.31 -4.09
C LYS A 78 2.29 20.79 -5.12
N THR A 79 2.39 19.52 -5.50
CA THR A 79 1.41 18.87 -6.41
C THR A 79 0.01 18.84 -5.79
N LEU A 80 -0.11 18.54 -4.50
CA LEU A 80 -1.39 18.54 -3.78
C LEU A 80 -2.04 19.94 -3.80
N ASN A 81 -1.26 20.96 -3.43
CA ASN A 81 -1.73 22.36 -3.34
C ASN A 81 -2.11 22.95 -4.70
N LEU A 82 -1.34 22.67 -5.76
CA LEU A 82 -1.66 23.14 -7.12
C LEU A 82 -2.98 22.57 -7.65
N ASN A 83 -3.40 21.40 -7.17
CA ASN A 83 -4.66 20.77 -7.53
C ASN A 83 -5.83 21.16 -6.60
N LEU A 84 -5.59 21.96 -5.56
CA LEU A 84 -6.60 22.41 -4.59
C LEU A 84 -7.34 21.25 -3.89
N LEU A 85 -6.68 20.12 -3.70
CA LEU A 85 -7.26 18.93 -3.07
C LEU A 85 -6.89 18.84 -1.59
N LYS A 86 -7.85 18.38 -0.79
CA LYS A 86 -7.68 18.15 0.65
C LYS A 86 -7.65 16.66 0.99
N ASP A 87 -8.59 15.90 0.45
CA ASP A 87 -8.70 14.46 0.58
C ASP A 87 -8.41 13.82 -0.77
N ALA A 88 -7.22 13.25 -0.91
CA ALA A 88 -6.66 12.90 -2.20
C ALA A 88 -5.99 11.53 -2.19
N TYR A 89 -6.08 10.86 -3.33
CA TYR A 89 -5.21 9.75 -3.72
C TYR A 89 -3.91 10.31 -4.29
N ILE A 90 -2.77 9.94 -3.72
CA ILE A 90 -1.47 10.42 -4.21
C ILE A 90 -0.64 9.23 -4.67
N LYS A 91 -0.09 9.31 -5.88
CA LYS A 91 0.79 8.28 -6.45
C LYS A 91 2.12 8.89 -6.86
N ILE A 92 3.20 8.26 -6.43
CA ILE A 92 4.54 8.48 -6.97
C ILE A 92 4.88 7.29 -7.86
N ILE A 93 5.48 7.53 -9.02
CA ILE A 93 6.06 6.50 -9.89
C ILE A 93 7.50 6.87 -10.17
N LEU A 94 8.41 5.91 -10.05
CA LEU A 94 9.81 6.04 -10.44
C LEU A 94 10.22 4.85 -11.30
N SER A 95 10.57 5.09 -12.57
CA SER A 95 11.07 4.05 -13.48
C SER A 95 12.60 3.93 -13.45
N GLY A 96 13.10 2.79 -13.95
CA GLY A 96 14.53 2.58 -14.22
C GLY A 96 15.12 3.46 -15.32
N GLY A 97 14.30 4.16 -16.10
CA GLY A 97 14.70 5.06 -17.19
C GLY A 97 14.63 4.46 -18.60
N LEU A 98 15.30 5.08 -19.56
CA LEU A 98 15.20 4.68 -20.97
C LEU A 98 16.01 3.41 -21.27
N TYR A 99 15.45 2.53 -22.08
CA TYR A 99 16.11 1.33 -22.55
C TYR A 99 17.30 1.69 -23.45
N SER A 100 18.46 1.07 -23.19
CA SER A 100 19.68 1.29 -23.98
C SER A 100 19.85 0.32 -25.15
N GLY A 101 18.92 -0.63 -25.32
CA GLY A 101 19.11 -1.80 -26.18
C GLY A 101 19.70 -3.02 -25.46
N LYS A 102 20.09 -2.89 -24.19
CA LYS A 102 20.61 -3.99 -23.36
C LYS A 102 19.80 -4.14 -22.06
N LEU A 103 19.36 -5.37 -21.77
CA LEU A 103 18.63 -5.68 -20.56
C LEU A 103 19.47 -5.35 -19.30
N GLY A 104 18.83 -4.74 -18.30
CA GLY A 104 19.48 -4.40 -17.03
C GLY A 104 20.44 -3.20 -17.07
N SER A 105 20.54 -2.49 -18.20
CA SER A 105 21.44 -1.33 -18.35
C SER A 105 20.70 -0.11 -18.90
N PRO A 106 19.78 0.52 -18.14
CA PRO A 106 19.09 1.72 -18.62
C PRO A 106 20.06 2.89 -18.83
N LEU A 107 19.69 3.84 -19.67
CA LEU A 107 20.43 5.08 -19.86
C LEU A 107 20.40 5.90 -18.56
N LYS A 108 21.58 6.23 -18.03
CA LYS A 108 21.72 7.00 -16.79
C LYS A 108 21.07 8.38 -16.92
N GLY A 109 20.48 8.86 -15.82
CA GLY A 109 19.88 10.20 -15.72
C GLY A 109 18.59 10.39 -16.53
N ARG A 110 17.96 9.30 -16.97
CA ARG A 110 16.74 9.31 -17.80
C ARG A 110 15.55 8.61 -17.14
N SER A 111 15.56 8.47 -15.80
CA SER A 111 14.43 7.92 -15.05
C SER A 111 13.18 8.78 -15.19
N LEU A 112 12.02 8.13 -15.25
CA LEU A 112 10.72 8.79 -15.20
C LEU A 112 10.28 8.89 -13.75
N PHE A 113 10.15 10.11 -13.24
CA PHE A 113 9.64 10.40 -11.92
C PHE A 113 8.35 11.22 -12.02
N ILE A 114 7.25 10.64 -11.56
CA ILE A 114 5.90 11.22 -11.65
C ILE A 114 5.31 11.35 -10.24
N ILE A 115 4.69 12.50 -9.96
CA ILE A 115 3.77 12.66 -8.83
C ILE A 115 2.40 13.07 -9.37
N ARG A 116 1.39 12.26 -9.06
CA ARG A 116 -0.01 12.47 -9.45
C ARG A 116 -0.90 12.54 -8.22
N VAL A 117 -1.85 13.49 -8.22
CA VAL A 117 -2.82 13.69 -7.14
C VAL A 117 -4.25 13.68 -7.69
N LEU A 118 -4.99 12.65 -7.28
CA LEU A 118 -6.40 12.31 -7.52
C LEU A 118 -7.36 12.89 -6.47
N PRO A 119 -8.61 13.37 -6.74
CA PRO A 119 -9.65 13.24 -5.72
C PRO A 119 -9.76 11.79 -5.27
N LEU A 120 -9.96 11.59 -3.98
CA LEU A 120 -10.24 10.26 -3.45
C LEU A 120 -11.74 9.99 -3.56
N GLU A 121 -12.10 8.90 -4.25
CA GLU A 121 -13.49 8.41 -4.24
C GLU A 121 -13.90 7.99 -2.83
N SER A 122 -15.15 8.25 -2.46
CA SER A 122 -15.67 7.81 -1.17
C SER A 122 -15.79 6.29 -1.13
N PHE A 123 -15.43 5.70 0.01
CA PHE A 123 -15.67 4.29 0.27
C PHE A 123 -17.00 4.13 1.00
N SER A 124 -17.75 3.07 0.70
CA SER A 124 -18.96 2.76 1.46
C SER A 124 -18.62 2.45 2.92
N ASP A 125 -19.29 3.10 3.87
CA ASP A 125 -19.09 2.86 5.30
C ASP A 125 -19.34 1.41 5.71
N ARG A 126 -20.13 0.67 4.91
CA ARG A 126 -20.41 -0.76 5.10
C ARG A 126 -19.15 -1.60 5.16
N VAL A 127 -18.08 -1.22 4.45
CA VAL A 127 -16.83 -1.99 4.50
C VAL A 127 -16.16 -1.95 5.88
N TYR A 128 -16.48 -0.95 6.70
CA TYR A 128 -15.99 -0.79 8.06
C TYR A 128 -16.97 -1.33 9.10
N THR A 129 -18.28 -1.24 8.86
CA THR A 129 -19.31 -1.70 9.80
C THR A 129 -19.73 -3.16 9.61
N GLU A 130 -19.74 -3.64 8.37
CA GLU A 130 -20.10 -5.03 8.00
C GLU A 130 -18.85 -5.88 7.72
N GLY A 131 -17.71 -5.24 7.42
CA GLY A 131 -16.45 -5.91 7.09
C GLY A 131 -16.35 -6.35 5.63
N VAL A 132 -15.20 -6.91 5.27
CA VAL A 132 -14.91 -7.44 3.93
C VAL A 132 -14.76 -8.95 3.97
N LYS A 133 -15.01 -9.57 2.81
CA LYS A 133 -14.82 -11.00 2.58
C LYS A 133 -13.68 -11.21 1.59
N ALA A 134 -12.89 -12.26 1.82
CA ALA A 134 -11.78 -12.61 0.95
C ALA A 134 -11.82 -14.08 0.51
N THR A 135 -10.97 -14.41 -0.47
CA THR A 135 -10.68 -15.80 -0.87
C THR A 135 -9.17 -16.01 -0.88
N PHE A 136 -8.71 -17.25 -0.75
CA PHE A 136 -7.31 -17.52 -1.04
C PHE A 136 -7.05 -17.44 -2.54
N SER A 137 -5.97 -16.75 -2.92
CA SER A 137 -5.52 -16.75 -4.31
C SER A 137 -4.97 -18.12 -4.69
N SER A 138 -5.16 -18.48 -5.95
CA SER A 138 -4.48 -19.61 -6.60
C SER A 138 -2.97 -19.39 -6.74
N ILE A 139 -2.50 -18.14 -6.79
CA ILE A 139 -1.08 -17.79 -6.88
C ILE A 139 -0.41 -17.96 -5.50
N ARG A 140 0.83 -18.46 -5.52
CA ARG A 140 1.69 -18.58 -4.33
C ARG A 140 2.87 -17.62 -4.45
N ARG A 141 3.13 -16.85 -3.40
CA ARG A 141 4.27 -15.93 -3.35
C ARG A 141 5.53 -16.64 -2.86
N SER A 142 6.64 -16.42 -3.52
CA SER A 142 7.93 -16.87 -2.97
C SER A 142 8.43 -15.87 -1.92
N PRO A 143 8.70 -16.30 -0.67
CA PRO A 143 9.28 -15.42 0.35
C PRO A 143 10.71 -14.99 0.02
N PHE A 144 11.36 -15.72 -0.90
CA PHE A 144 12.69 -15.46 -1.43
C PHE A 144 12.67 -14.47 -2.60
N SER A 145 11.51 -14.20 -3.19
CA SER A 145 11.41 -13.16 -4.22
C SER A 145 11.68 -11.79 -3.59
N PRO A 146 12.63 -11.00 -4.09
CA PRO A 146 12.82 -9.65 -3.59
C PRO A 146 11.64 -8.75 -3.98
N VAL A 147 11.01 -9.00 -5.13
CA VAL A 147 9.95 -8.15 -5.69
C VAL A 147 8.75 -8.02 -4.76
N VAL A 148 8.37 -9.08 -4.04
CA VAL A 148 7.20 -9.06 -3.14
C VAL A 148 7.39 -8.18 -1.90
N LYS A 149 8.64 -7.82 -1.58
CA LYS A 149 8.99 -6.96 -0.43
C LYS A 149 9.07 -5.48 -0.83
N HIS A 150 8.89 -5.16 -2.11
CA HIS A 150 8.93 -3.81 -2.64
C HIS A 150 7.70 -3.49 -3.47
N LYS A 151 7.34 -2.21 -3.54
CA LYS A 151 6.18 -1.74 -4.28
C LYS A 151 6.55 -1.46 -5.73
N THR A 152 6.76 -2.53 -6.50
CA THR A 152 7.25 -2.44 -7.89
C THR A 152 6.13 -2.28 -8.92
N LEU A 153 6.45 -1.90 -10.16
CA LEU A 153 5.50 -1.87 -11.28
C LEU A 153 5.08 -3.27 -11.77
N ASN A 154 5.69 -4.35 -11.26
CA ASN A 154 5.31 -5.74 -11.54
C ASN A 154 4.07 -6.15 -10.73
N PHE A 155 2.91 -5.59 -11.08
CA PHE A 155 1.67 -5.74 -10.31
C PHE A 155 0.68 -6.78 -10.89
N MET A 156 1.10 -7.55 -11.89
CA MET A 156 0.22 -8.45 -12.63
C MET A 156 -0.36 -9.57 -11.74
N GLU A 157 0.44 -10.14 -10.84
CA GLU A 157 -0.03 -11.17 -9.90
C GLU A 157 -1.12 -10.63 -8.96
N ASN A 158 -0.92 -9.41 -8.45
CA ASN A 158 -1.91 -8.72 -7.60
C ASN A 158 -3.22 -8.48 -8.36
N LEU A 159 -3.15 -8.03 -9.62
CA LEU A 159 -4.32 -7.81 -10.46
C LEU A 159 -5.05 -9.13 -10.78
N PHE A 160 -4.30 -10.19 -11.07
CA PHE A 160 -4.88 -11.51 -11.32
C PHE A 160 -5.61 -12.04 -10.09
N ALA A 161 -4.95 -12.01 -8.92
CA ALA A 161 -5.54 -12.42 -7.66
C ALA A 161 -6.80 -11.60 -7.32
N ARG A 162 -6.77 -10.29 -7.55
CA ARG A 162 -7.95 -9.43 -7.35
C ARG A 162 -9.11 -9.83 -8.24
N LYS A 163 -8.87 -10.07 -9.53
CA LYS A 163 -9.90 -10.53 -10.49
C LYS A 163 -10.43 -11.92 -10.14
N GLU A 164 -9.57 -12.81 -9.65
CA GLU A 164 -9.97 -14.13 -9.14
C GLU A 164 -10.92 -14.00 -7.95
N ALA A 165 -10.66 -13.08 -7.00
CA ALA A 165 -11.58 -12.82 -5.91
C ALA A 165 -12.91 -12.26 -6.40
N GLU A 166 -12.88 -11.28 -7.32
CA GLU A 166 -14.09 -10.66 -7.87
C GLU A 166 -14.99 -11.68 -8.57
N SER A 167 -14.43 -12.60 -9.36
CA SER A 167 -15.21 -13.62 -10.07
C SER A 167 -15.89 -14.63 -9.14
N LYS A 168 -15.37 -14.78 -7.91
CA LYS A 168 -15.94 -15.61 -6.84
C LYS A 168 -16.85 -14.81 -5.89
N GLY A 169 -17.05 -13.52 -6.11
CA GLY A 169 -17.90 -12.65 -5.28
C GLY A 169 -17.22 -12.07 -4.03
N PHE A 170 -15.89 -12.12 -3.94
CA PHE A 170 -15.11 -11.61 -2.81
C PHE A 170 -14.49 -10.23 -3.09
N GLN A 171 -14.25 -9.44 -2.03
CA GLN A 171 -13.68 -8.09 -2.13
C GLN A 171 -12.15 -8.08 -2.07
N GLU A 172 -11.51 -9.18 -1.67
CA GLU A 172 -10.06 -9.28 -1.58
C GLU A 172 -9.59 -10.73 -1.85
N ALA A 173 -8.33 -10.87 -2.29
CA ALA A 173 -7.64 -12.14 -2.36
C ALA A 173 -6.47 -12.15 -1.37
N ILE A 174 -6.29 -13.24 -0.63
CA ILE A 174 -5.16 -13.46 0.28
C ILE A 174 -4.16 -14.40 -0.38
N PHE A 175 -2.91 -13.97 -0.48
CA PHE A 175 -1.81 -14.83 -0.93
C PHE A 175 -1.36 -15.76 0.20
N LEU A 176 -1.01 -16.99 -0.18
CA LEU A 176 -0.14 -17.85 0.61
C LEU A 176 1.27 -17.84 0.03
N ASN A 177 2.28 -18.09 0.86
CA ASN A 177 3.63 -18.30 0.36
C ASN A 177 3.81 -19.73 -0.18
N THR A 178 4.94 -20.00 -0.82
CA THR A 178 5.30 -21.34 -1.33
C THR A 178 5.42 -22.42 -0.26
N GLU A 179 5.47 -22.05 1.02
CA GLU A 179 5.47 -22.98 2.17
C GLU A 179 4.05 -23.23 2.73
N GLY A 180 3.02 -22.60 2.15
CA GLY A 180 1.64 -22.72 2.59
C GLY A 180 1.24 -21.79 3.75
N ASN A 181 2.11 -20.88 4.16
CA ASN A 181 1.83 -19.89 5.21
C ASN A 181 1.13 -18.64 4.63
N LEU A 182 0.37 -17.92 5.46
CA LEU A 182 -0.29 -16.67 5.08
C LEU A 182 0.74 -15.59 4.77
N CYS A 183 0.49 -14.83 3.69
CA CYS A 183 1.22 -13.61 3.35
C CYS A 183 0.38 -12.37 3.65
N GLU A 184 -0.20 -11.80 2.60
CA GLU A 184 -0.88 -10.53 2.59
C GLU A 184 -1.99 -10.58 1.53
N GLY A 185 -2.87 -9.60 1.50
CA GLY A 185 -3.87 -9.47 0.46
C GLY A 185 -3.31 -9.00 -0.88
N SER A 186 -4.16 -8.88 -1.90
CA SER A 186 -3.74 -8.38 -3.21
C SER A 186 -3.23 -6.94 -3.13
N ILE A 187 -3.80 -6.12 -2.26
CA ILE A 187 -3.41 -4.71 -2.06
C ILE A 187 -3.39 -4.31 -0.58
N THR A 188 -3.27 -5.27 0.33
CA THR A 188 -3.40 -5.08 1.79
C THR A 188 -2.43 -5.97 2.55
N ASN A 189 -2.02 -5.59 3.77
CA ASN A 189 -1.42 -6.55 4.73
C ASN A 189 -2.52 -7.22 5.58
N LEU A 190 -2.21 -8.36 6.19
CA LEU A 190 -3.13 -9.17 7.00
C LEU A 190 -2.72 -9.18 8.47
N PHE A 191 -3.73 -9.12 9.35
CA PHE A 191 -3.61 -9.35 10.79
C PHE A 191 -4.70 -10.30 11.25
N ILE A 192 -4.40 -11.10 12.27
CA ILE A 192 -5.35 -11.90 13.03
C ILE A 192 -5.28 -11.52 14.50
N VAL A 193 -6.39 -11.72 15.22
CA VAL A 193 -6.46 -11.51 16.67
C VAL A 193 -6.87 -12.83 17.32
N LYS A 194 -6.10 -13.26 18.32
CA LYS A 194 -6.44 -14.42 19.14
C LYS A 194 -6.21 -14.13 20.61
N LYS A 195 -7.24 -14.27 21.44
CA LYS A 195 -7.21 -13.98 22.88
C LYS A 195 -6.62 -12.60 23.16
N LYS A 196 -7.11 -11.57 22.44
CA LYS A 196 -6.63 -10.17 22.48
C LYS A 196 -5.16 -9.94 22.06
N LYS A 197 -4.45 -10.98 21.59
CA LYS A 197 -3.12 -10.85 20.99
C LYS A 197 -3.26 -10.62 19.49
N VAL A 198 -2.61 -9.57 18.99
CA VAL A 198 -2.52 -9.24 17.57
C VAL A 198 -1.35 -9.99 16.96
N ILE A 199 -1.56 -10.61 15.80
CA ILE A 199 -0.56 -11.40 15.09
C ILE A 199 -0.60 -11.00 13.62
N THR A 200 0.55 -10.78 13.01
CA THR A 200 0.67 -10.54 11.56
C THR A 200 1.79 -11.39 10.98
N PRO A 201 1.67 -11.84 9.71
CA PRO A 201 2.78 -12.45 9.00
C PRO A 201 4.04 -11.59 9.11
N SER A 202 5.17 -12.23 9.44
CA SER A 202 6.49 -11.57 9.47
C SER A 202 6.97 -11.22 8.06
N LEU A 203 7.94 -10.31 7.95
CA LEU A 203 8.54 -9.95 6.65
C LEU A 203 9.20 -11.14 5.94
N SER A 204 9.64 -12.15 6.70
CA SER A 204 10.17 -13.41 6.16
C SER A 204 9.11 -14.22 5.41
N SER A 205 7.80 -13.96 5.59
CA SER A 205 6.73 -14.61 4.85
C SER A 205 6.55 -14.07 3.42
N GLY A 206 7.35 -13.09 2.97
CA GLY A 206 7.24 -12.54 1.60
C GLY A 206 6.14 -11.50 1.43
N ILE A 207 6.02 -10.61 2.41
CA ILE A 207 5.04 -9.51 2.41
C ILE A 207 5.70 -8.16 2.21
N LEU A 208 4.92 -7.18 1.74
CA LEU A 208 5.35 -5.79 1.68
C LEU A 208 5.41 -5.23 3.11
N PRO A 209 6.49 -4.52 3.51
CA PRO A 209 6.53 -3.78 4.77
C PRO A 209 5.59 -2.55 4.67
N GLY A 210 4.29 -2.78 4.89
CA GLY A 210 3.25 -1.76 4.77
C GLY A 210 3.39 -0.62 5.77
N ILE A 211 3.18 0.62 5.32
CA ILE A 211 3.22 1.80 6.19
C ILE A 211 2.04 1.80 7.18
N THR A 212 0.84 1.40 6.74
CA THR A 212 -0.32 1.21 7.65
C THR A 212 -0.11 0.04 8.60
N ARG A 213 0.53 -1.06 8.13
CA ARG A 213 0.93 -2.17 9.00
C ARG A 213 1.88 -1.70 10.11
N LYS A 214 2.91 -0.92 9.76
CA LYS A 214 3.83 -0.28 10.71
C LYS A 214 3.08 0.57 11.73
N ALA A 215 2.13 1.39 11.28
CA ALA A 215 1.30 2.21 12.16
C ALA A 215 0.48 1.36 13.16
N VAL A 216 -0.12 0.25 12.70
CA VAL A 216 -0.86 -0.66 13.58
C VAL A 216 0.04 -1.28 14.65
N ILE A 217 1.25 -1.71 14.30
CA ILE A 217 2.21 -2.27 15.26
C ILE A 217 2.60 -1.20 16.31
N GLU A 218 2.87 0.03 15.88
CA GLU A 218 3.16 1.16 16.76
C GLU A 218 1.96 1.50 17.68
N ILE A 219 0.73 1.45 17.17
CA ILE A 219 -0.50 1.62 17.95
C ILE A 219 -0.62 0.51 19.00
N CYS A 220 -0.42 -0.75 18.63
CA CYS A 220 -0.46 -1.86 19.58
C CYS A 220 0.55 -1.65 20.73
N ALA A 221 1.78 -1.24 20.40
CA ALA A 221 2.81 -0.93 21.40
C ALA A 221 2.37 0.18 22.37
N ARG A 222 1.81 1.29 21.87
CA ARG A 222 1.28 2.36 22.74
C ARG A 222 0.14 1.90 23.65
N LEU A 223 -0.72 1.01 23.15
CA LEU A 223 -1.84 0.46 23.90
C LEU A 223 -1.45 -0.69 24.83
N SER A 224 -0.17 -1.07 24.87
CA SER A 224 0.31 -2.27 25.56
C SER A 224 -0.42 -3.55 25.12
N LEU A 225 -0.89 -3.60 23.86
CA LEU A 225 -1.42 -4.80 23.23
C LEU A 225 -0.28 -5.63 22.66
N VAL A 226 -0.24 -6.91 22.99
CA VAL A 226 0.75 -7.83 22.43
C VAL A 226 0.55 -7.92 20.91
N CYS A 227 1.57 -7.52 20.16
CA CYS A 227 1.62 -7.66 18.71
C CYS A 227 2.82 -8.51 18.32
N GLU A 228 2.58 -9.66 17.69
CA GLU A 228 3.62 -10.60 17.28
C GLU A 228 3.72 -10.66 15.75
N GLU A 229 4.94 -10.55 15.25
CA GLU A 229 5.28 -10.81 13.85
C GLU A 229 5.84 -12.24 13.75
N LYS A 230 5.09 -13.15 13.12
CA LYS A 230 5.53 -14.55 12.95
C LYS A 230 4.99 -15.17 11.67
N SER A 231 5.44 -16.37 11.31
CA SER A 231 4.74 -17.17 10.29
C SER A 231 3.37 -17.59 10.83
N VAL A 232 2.35 -17.49 9.99
CA VAL A 232 0.96 -17.78 10.36
C VAL A 232 0.38 -18.76 9.36
N LYS A 233 -0.21 -19.86 9.83
CA LYS A 233 -0.86 -20.84 8.96
C LYS A 233 -2.33 -20.49 8.70
N PRO A 234 -2.93 -20.92 7.58
CA PRO A 234 -4.36 -20.73 7.31
C PRO A 234 -5.27 -21.27 8.42
N GLU A 235 -4.91 -22.35 9.11
CA GLU A 235 -5.70 -22.88 10.22
C GLU A 235 -5.75 -21.93 11.42
N GLU A 236 -4.70 -21.12 11.62
CA GLU A 236 -4.68 -20.11 12.68
C GLU A 236 -5.64 -18.96 12.37
N LEU A 237 -5.81 -18.59 11.10
CA LEU A 237 -6.80 -17.61 10.66
C LEU A 237 -8.22 -18.06 10.96
N PHE A 238 -8.57 -19.30 10.63
CA PHE A 238 -9.91 -19.83 10.91
C PHE A 238 -10.17 -20.11 12.40
N LYS A 239 -9.10 -20.20 13.21
CA LYS A 239 -9.20 -20.28 14.67
C LYS A 239 -9.14 -18.91 15.35
N ALA A 240 -8.88 -17.83 14.61
CA ALA A 240 -8.79 -16.48 15.15
C ALA A 240 -10.16 -15.99 15.64
N ASP A 241 -10.13 -15.10 16.63
CA ASP A 241 -11.34 -14.45 17.14
C ASP A 241 -11.74 -13.28 16.22
N GLU A 242 -10.74 -12.61 15.61
CA GLU A 242 -10.93 -11.53 14.65
C GLU A 242 -9.83 -11.57 13.57
N ALA A 243 -10.06 -10.92 12.44
CA ALA A 243 -9.02 -10.60 11.47
C ALA A 243 -9.29 -9.25 10.83
N PHE A 244 -8.24 -8.62 10.31
CA PHE A 244 -8.35 -7.37 9.57
C PHE A 244 -7.23 -7.20 8.56
N LEU A 245 -7.49 -6.33 7.60
CA LEU A 245 -6.59 -5.95 6.51
C LEU A 245 -6.17 -4.50 6.65
N THR A 246 -5.00 -4.15 6.12
CA THR A 246 -4.51 -2.76 6.18
C THR A 246 -3.96 -2.25 4.85
N ASN A 247 -4.30 -1.03 4.44
CA ASN A 247 -3.58 -0.29 3.41
C ASN A 247 -3.69 1.24 3.56
N SER A 248 -2.88 1.99 2.81
CA SER A 248 -2.79 3.45 2.95
C SER A 248 -4.07 4.22 2.62
N LEU A 249 -4.90 3.70 1.70
CA LEU A 249 -6.08 4.41 1.22
C LEU A 249 -7.29 4.19 2.13
N ARG A 250 -7.47 2.93 2.58
CA ARG A 250 -8.63 2.46 3.32
C ARG A 250 -8.35 2.27 4.81
N GLY A 251 -7.11 2.45 5.27
CA GLY A 251 -6.75 2.28 6.67
C GLY A 251 -6.90 0.81 7.09
N ILE A 252 -7.68 0.56 8.13
CA ILE A 252 -7.94 -0.77 8.70
C ILE A 252 -9.34 -1.25 8.27
N LEU A 253 -9.41 -2.45 7.71
CA LEU A 253 -10.63 -3.06 7.19
C LEU A 253 -10.90 -4.39 7.93
N PRO A 254 -12.03 -4.55 8.63
CA PRO A 254 -12.37 -5.83 9.25
C PRO A 254 -12.51 -6.94 8.21
N LEU A 255 -11.88 -8.08 8.43
CA LEU A 255 -12.00 -9.27 7.58
C LEU A 255 -12.85 -10.31 8.31
N ILE A 256 -14.05 -10.57 7.77
CA ILE A 256 -15.06 -11.36 8.47
C ILE A 256 -15.23 -12.78 7.91
N GLU A 257 -14.75 -13.04 6.70
CA GLU A 257 -14.96 -14.30 5.99
C GLU A 257 -13.82 -14.56 5.00
N VAL A 258 -13.35 -15.81 4.95
CA VAL A 258 -12.41 -16.29 3.92
C VAL A 258 -12.89 -17.62 3.36
N ASP A 259 -13.01 -17.72 2.03
CA ASP A 259 -13.52 -18.92 1.34
C ASP A 259 -14.85 -19.44 1.94
N PHE A 260 -15.80 -18.52 2.13
CA PHE A 260 -17.13 -18.80 2.70
C PHE A 260 -17.11 -19.30 4.16
N LYS A 261 -15.96 -19.27 4.84
CA LYS A 261 -15.82 -19.59 6.25
C LYS A 261 -15.68 -18.30 7.06
N LYS A 262 -16.56 -18.12 8.02
CA LYS A 262 -16.53 -16.97 8.94
C LYS A 262 -15.29 -17.01 9.82
N ILE A 263 -14.77 -15.83 10.13
CA ILE A 263 -13.75 -15.62 11.16
C ILE A 263 -14.47 -15.10 12.40
N GLY A 264 -14.24 -15.74 13.55
CA GLY A 264 -15.00 -15.45 14.77
C GLY A 264 -16.51 -15.50 14.53
N GLU A 265 -17.21 -14.43 14.89
CA GLU A 265 -18.66 -14.31 14.71
C GLU A 265 -19.08 -13.81 13.31
N GLY A 266 -18.13 -13.55 12.41
CA GLY A 266 -18.38 -13.00 11.08
C GLY A 266 -18.82 -11.53 11.12
N LYS A 267 -18.29 -10.75 12.07
CA LYS A 267 -18.53 -9.31 12.26
C LYS A 267 -17.22 -8.63 12.69
N PRO A 268 -17.07 -7.29 12.52
CA PRO A 268 -15.93 -6.57 13.06
C PRO A 268 -15.78 -6.76 14.57
N GLY A 269 -14.64 -7.28 15.03
CA GLY A 269 -14.40 -7.55 16.44
C GLY A 269 -13.92 -6.33 17.24
N GLU A 270 -13.85 -6.48 18.56
CA GLU A 270 -13.57 -5.39 19.50
C GLU A 270 -12.15 -4.83 19.34
N VAL A 271 -11.14 -5.70 19.18
CA VAL A 271 -9.75 -5.27 19.02
C VAL A 271 -9.57 -4.53 17.69
N THR A 272 -10.18 -5.05 16.63
CA THR A 272 -10.17 -4.41 15.31
C THR A 272 -10.80 -3.02 15.37
N GLN A 273 -11.97 -2.87 16.01
CA GLN A 273 -12.63 -1.58 16.18
C GLN A 273 -11.82 -0.59 17.03
N LEU A 274 -11.18 -1.08 18.10
CA LEU A 274 -10.26 -0.27 18.91
C LEU A 274 -9.08 0.27 18.07
N LEU A 275 -8.44 -0.60 17.30
CA LEU A 275 -7.32 -0.21 16.43
C LEU A 275 -7.76 0.76 15.33
N MET A 276 -8.95 0.57 14.75
CA MET A 276 -9.53 1.52 13.79
C MET A 276 -9.69 2.92 14.41
N LYS A 277 -10.26 3.00 15.62
CA LYS A 277 -10.46 4.26 16.34
C LYS A 277 -9.14 4.97 16.65
N GLU A 278 -8.14 4.23 17.13
CA GLU A 278 -6.84 4.82 17.47
C GLU A 278 -6.03 5.22 16.22
N TYR A 279 -6.17 4.48 15.11
CA TYR A 279 -5.60 4.86 13.82
C TYR A 279 -6.20 6.16 13.29
N GLU A 280 -7.54 6.30 13.35
CA GLU A 280 -8.22 7.54 12.97
C GLU A 280 -7.82 8.72 13.85
N LYS A 281 -7.78 8.53 15.18
CA LYS A 281 -7.34 9.54 16.14
C LYS A 281 -5.93 10.03 15.84
N GLU A 282 -5.02 9.14 15.50
CA GLU A 282 -3.65 9.51 15.13
C GLU A 282 -3.63 10.40 13.87
N ILE A 283 -4.38 10.04 12.83
CA ILE A 283 -4.48 10.84 11.61
C ILE A 283 -5.03 12.24 11.94
N LEU A 284 -6.16 12.30 12.65
CA LEU A 284 -6.83 13.56 12.98
C LEU A 284 -5.97 14.47 13.86
N SER A 285 -5.23 13.90 14.82
CA SER A 285 -4.33 14.67 15.68
C SER A 285 -3.24 15.41 14.90
N LYS A 286 -2.78 14.84 13.77
CA LYS A 286 -1.75 15.44 12.90
C LYS A 286 -2.37 16.32 11.81
N ALA A 287 -3.54 15.94 11.28
CA ALA A 287 -4.23 16.69 10.23
C ALA A 287 -4.69 18.08 10.69
N ASN A 288 -4.92 18.26 11.99
CA ASN A 288 -5.25 19.58 12.56
C ASN A 288 -4.04 20.54 12.64
N PHE A 289 -2.82 20.07 12.38
CA PHE A 289 -1.57 20.88 12.40
C PHE A 289 -0.71 20.61 11.16
N PRO A 290 -1.15 21.03 9.95
CA PRO A 290 -0.40 20.78 8.72
C PRO A 290 0.98 21.46 8.74
N ARG A 291 2.06 20.67 8.65
CA ARG A 291 3.47 21.12 8.74
C ARG A 291 4.02 21.85 7.51
N PHE A 292 3.24 21.99 6.43
CA PHE A 292 3.73 22.49 5.14
C PHE A 292 2.78 23.49 4.45
N LEU A 293 2.03 24.27 5.24
CA LEU A 293 1.37 25.49 4.76
C LEU A 293 2.36 26.65 4.71
#